data_AF-A0A9W9GIN3-F1
#
_entry.id   AF-A0A9W9GIN3-F1
#
_cell.length_a   1.000
_cell.length_b   1.000
_cell.length_c   1.000
_cell.angle_alpha   90.00
_cell.angle_beta   90.00
_cell.angle_gamma   90.00
#
_symmetry.space_group_name_H-M   'P 1'
#
loop_
_entity.id
_entity.type
_entity.pdbx_description
1 polymer ?
#
loop_
_entity_poly.entity_id
_entity_poly.type
_entity_poly.pdbx_seq_one_letter_code
_entity_poly.pdbx_strand_id
1 'polypeptide(L)'
;MMSPNWEPPRDYRNRPVAILGAGVLGRRIGCIWASAGYDVRIRDPSAQQRADGLAYIQENVDSYPAKANKAHGSFEAFEDMKQALENAWLVIEAVPEKIDLKIATFAELEAFAPDDCILATNSSSYKSSEMISQVSELTKTRILNMHYYMPPVCMVVELMTDGYTAQEIFPFMVERSKEAAIIPYVARKESTGLIFNRLWAAMKREVLTILAEGVSVPEEIDAMWKELFLKGGNLPCQTMDNVGLDTVAFIESHYVNERGLSPEKTVDFLKSKYLDHGKLGSKCSKGGLYPPVDQSTVIKPNPRTEPEILVLDLGLSATPPTTTAGEIIRISADGKLPKAILKGQYLPDGIAVHSPSRRMFWTCMGVPGKSEGAVYSANVDGTDLKILVAPGIINTPKQLALDPAAQAVYFCDREGCRVYRCAFDGSNLEILIDRYRQDPTPEEASYRWCVGVAVSPSQGKFYWTQKGPSKGGHGRIFCANIVTPTGQSPDARDDVQCILSDLPEPIDLDVHEPSRTLYWTDRGELPWGNSLNRMRLGEDGLPLPTDSSRKYEMITRNLNEAIGLKLDTVNSHIYLTDLGGSIYRCDLDGTHKEKLRSDDNRAFSGIALLWP
;
A
#
# COMPACT_ATOMS: atom_id res chain seq x y z
N MET A 1 -5.74 -50.33 22.59
CA MET A 1 -6.79 -49.64 23.37
C MET A 1 -7.35 -48.58 22.46
N MET A 2 -8.67 -48.52 22.26
CA MET A 2 -9.30 -47.44 21.51
C MET A 2 -9.00 -46.14 22.26
N SER A 3 -8.37 -45.17 21.60
CA SER A 3 -8.19 -43.83 22.16
C SER A 3 -9.56 -43.31 22.60
N PRO A 4 -9.70 -42.74 23.82
CA PRO A 4 -10.97 -42.15 24.25
C PRO A 4 -11.42 -41.16 23.18
N ASN A 5 -12.66 -41.30 22.70
CA ASN A 5 -13.22 -40.39 21.70
C ASN A 5 -13.17 -38.97 22.26
N TRP A 6 -12.42 -38.09 21.61
CA TRP A 6 -12.38 -36.68 21.97
C TRP A 6 -13.76 -36.05 21.74
N GLU A 7 -14.21 -35.24 22.69
CA GLU A 7 -15.44 -34.45 22.58
C GLU A 7 -15.10 -32.97 22.36
N PRO A 8 -15.87 -32.25 21.53
CA PRO A 8 -15.73 -30.80 21.38
C PRO A 8 -15.85 -30.04 22.71
N PRO A 9 -15.11 -28.92 22.88
CA PRO A 9 -15.23 -28.10 24.07
C PRO A 9 -16.66 -27.63 24.26
N ARG A 10 -17.21 -27.81 25.47
CA ARG A 10 -18.60 -27.44 25.77
C ARG A 10 -18.71 -25.92 25.84
N ASP A 11 -19.81 -25.40 25.30
CA ASP A 11 -20.14 -23.97 25.31
C ASP A 11 -19.00 -23.05 24.80
N TYR A 12 -18.26 -23.52 23.79
CA TYR A 12 -17.09 -22.82 23.24
C TYR A 12 -17.38 -21.37 22.78
N ARG A 13 -18.64 -21.01 22.51
CA ARG A 13 -19.01 -19.66 22.08
C ARG A 13 -19.02 -18.63 23.20
N ASN A 14 -19.23 -19.06 24.44
CA ASN A 14 -19.28 -18.17 25.62
C ASN A 14 -18.01 -18.28 26.47
N ARG A 15 -16.98 -18.92 25.93
CA ARG A 15 -15.69 -19.14 26.58
C ARG A 15 -14.62 -18.36 25.82
N PRO A 16 -13.58 -17.85 26.50
CA PRO A 16 -12.55 -17.07 25.84
C PRO A 16 -11.60 -17.95 25.01
N VAL A 17 -11.04 -17.33 23.97
CA VAL A 17 -9.83 -17.78 23.27
C VAL A 17 -8.63 -17.13 23.95
N ALA A 18 -7.71 -17.94 24.48
CA ALA A 18 -6.49 -17.44 25.10
C ALA A 18 -5.32 -17.43 24.09
N ILE A 19 -4.59 -16.32 24.02
CA ILE A 19 -3.41 -16.15 23.18
C ILE A 19 -2.20 -15.94 24.08
N LEU A 20 -1.19 -16.81 23.98
CA LEU A 20 0.02 -16.70 24.77
C LEU A 20 1.11 -16.00 23.95
N GLY A 21 1.43 -14.77 24.34
CA GLY A 21 2.35 -13.86 23.65
C GLY A 21 1.59 -12.70 23.00
N ALA A 22 1.98 -11.46 23.33
CA ALA A 22 1.43 -10.24 22.75
C ALA A 22 2.37 -9.60 21.70
N GLY A 23 3.30 -10.41 21.18
CA GLY A 23 4.17 -10.05 20.06
C GLY A 23 3.41 -9.81 18.74
N VAL A 24 4.15 -9.76 17.64
CA VAL A 24 3.60 -9.39 16.32
C VAL A 24 2.47 -10.31 15.87
N LEU A 25 2.66 -11.64 15.94
CA LEU A 25 1.63 -12.59 15.52
C LEU A 25 0.53 -12.75 16.58
N GLY A 26 0.89 -12.83 17.87
CA GLY A 26 -0.08 -13.03 18.94
C GLY A 26 -1.20 -11.98 18.97
N ARG A 27 -0.86 -10.68 18.90
CA ARG A 27 -1.87 -9.60 18.85
C ARG A 27 -2.78 -9.69 17.61
N ARG A 28 -2.23 -10.15 16.47
CA ARG A 28 -2.96 -10.31 15.20
C ARG A 28 -3.91 -11.51 15.26
N ILE A 29 -3.48 -12.62 15.86
CA ILE A 29 -4.32 -13.80 16.09
C ILE A 29 -5.46 -13.44 17.05
N GLY A 30 -5.16 -12.72 18.13
CA GLY A 30 -6.19 -12.19 19.04
C GLY A 30 -7.20 -11.31 18.31
N CYS A 31 -6.73 -10.42 17.43
CA CYS A 31 -7.59 -9.57 16.62
C CYS A 31 -8.55 -10.36 15.71
N ILE A 32 -8.12 -11.49 15.13
CA ILE A 32 -8.99 -12.36 14.31
C ILE A 32 -10.16 -12.91 15.13
N TRP A 33 -9.86 -13.46 16.31
CA TRP A 33 -10.90 -14.09 17.13
C TRP A 33 -11.84 -13.04 17.73
N ALA A 34 -11.30 -11.88 18.12
CA ALA A 34 -12.11 -10.75 18.60
C ALA A 34 -13.05 -10.22 17.50
N SER A 35 -12.57 -10.04 16.26
CA SER A 35 -13.41 -9.57 15.14
C SER A 35 -14.51 -10.57 14.76
N ALA A 36 -14.29 -11.86 15.06
CA ALA A 36 -15.27 -12.91 14.89
C ALA A 36 -16.34 -12.98 16.01
N GLY A 37 -16.23 -12.12 17.02
CA GLY A 37 -17.16 -12.06 18.15
C GLY A 37 -16.82 -12.98 19.32
N TYR A 38 -15.61 -13.55 19.37
CA TYR A 38 -15.14 -14.33 20.52
C TYR A 38 -14.47 -13.44 21.55
N ASP A 39 -14.67 -13.74 22.83
CA ASP A 39 -13.89 -13.12 23.90
C ASP A 39 -12.44 -13.58 23.81
N VAL A 40 -11.50 -12.65 23.89
CA VAL A 40 -10.07 -12.91 23.72
C VAL A 40 -9.29 -12.51 24.97
N ARG A 41 -8.42 -13.40 25.43
CA ARG A 41 -7.48 -13.10 26.52
C ARG A 41 -6.07 -13.19 26.00
N ILE A 42 -5.33 -12.09 26.05
CA ILE A 42 -3.93 -12.07 25.64
C ILE A 42 -3.04 -12.12 26.89
N ARG A 43 -2.09 -13.06 26.92
CA ARG A 43 -1.16 -13.20 28.03
C ARG A 43 0.25 -12.85 27.59
N ASP A 44 0.91 -11.96 28.30
CA ASP A 44 2.33 -11.68 28.09
C ASP A 44 2.98 -11.23 29.42
N PRO A 45 4.17 -11.71 29.80
CA PRO A 45 4.85 -11.24 31.00
C PRO A 45 5.19 -9.73 30.94
N SER A 46 5.37 -9.15 29.75
CA SER A 46 5.70 -7.74 29.59
C SER A 46 4.45 -6.85 29.62
N ALA A 47 4.40 -5.91 30.57
CA ALA A 47 3.32 -4.93 30.65
C ALA A 47 3.18 -4.09 29.37
N GLN A 48 4.31 -3.73 28.74
CA GLN A 48 4.31 -2.99 27.48
C GLN A 48 3.67 -3.81 26.36
N GLN A 49 4.05 -5.09 26.22
CA GLN A 49 3.50 -5.94 25.16
C GLN A 49 1.99 -6.17 25.35
N ARG A 50 1.53 -6.29 26.60
CA ARG A 50 0.09 -6.35 26.91
C ARG A 50 -0.65 -5.09 26.46
N ALA A 51 -0.13 -3.91 26.80
CA ALA A 51 -0.71 -2.63 26.39
C ALA A 51 -0.75 -2.48 24.86
N ASP A 52 0.38 -2.76 24.18
CA ASP A 52 0.49 -2.69 22.72
C ASP A 52 -0.42 -3.71 22.03
N GLY A 53 -0.58 -4.89 22.62
CA GLY A 53 -1.47 -5.94 22.14
C GLY A 53 -2.94 -5.51 22.16
N LEU A 54 -3.41 -4.96 23.29
CA LEU A 54 -4.78 -4.46 23.41
C LEU A 54 -5.03 -3.25 22.51
N ALA A 55 -4.08 -2.30 22.45
CA ALA A 55 -4.17 -1.15 21.56
C ALA A 55 -4.30 -1.59 20.10
N TYR A 56 -3.46 -2.55 19.68
CA TYR A 56 -3.55 -3.10 18.33
C TYR A 56 -4.92 -3.73 18.04
N ILE A 57 -5.46 -4.55 18.94
CA ILE A 57 -6.78 -5.16 18.74
C ILE A 57 -7.84 -4.06 18.65
N GLN A 58 -7.85 -3.11 19.59
CA GLN A 58 -8.82 -2.01 19.63
C GLN A 58 -8.80 -1.15 18.35
N GLU A 59 -7.64 -0.89 17.78
CA GLU A 59 -7.48 -0.07 16.57
C GLU A 59 -7.84 -0.81 15.28
N ASN A 60 -7.69 -2.14 15.26
CA ASN A 60 -7.74 -2.92 14.01
C ASN A 60 -8.92 -3.90 13.92
N VAL A 61 -9.62 -4.20 15.02
CA VAL A 61 -10.67 -5.24 15.06
C VAL A 61 -11.75 -5.06 14.00
N ASP A 62 -12.15 -3.81 13.72
CA ASP A 62 -13.16 -3.48 12.72
C ASP A 62 -12.67 -3.65 11.27
N SER A 63 -11.35 -3.66 11.05
CA SER A 63 -10.74 -3.85 9.73
C SER A 63 -10.55 -5.33 9.35
N TYR A 64 -10.67 -6.25 10.31
CA TYR A 64 -10.49 -7.67 10.06
C TYR A 64 -11.75 -8.28 9.43
N PRO A 65 -11.61 -9.18 8.43
CA PRO A 65 -12.76 -9.84 7.83
C PRO A 65 -13.57 -10.60 8.87
N ALA A 66 -14.89 -10.43 8.87
CA ALA A 66 -15.83 -11.18 9.70
C ALA A 66 -16.98 -11.69 8.83
N LYS A 67 -17.39 -12.94 9.00
CA LYS A 67 -18.50 -13.54 8.22
C LYS A 67 -19.88 -13.08 8.66
N ALA A 68 -20.00 -12.35 9.76
CA ALA A 68 -21.27 -11.87 10.30
C ALA A 68 -21.10 -10.44 10.85
N ASN A 69 -22.14 -9.60 10.67
CA ASN A 69 -22.31 -8.32 11.38
C ASN A 69 -22.59 -8.57 12.87
N LYS A 70 -21.59 -9.08 13.59
CA LYS A 70 -21.62 -9.21 15.04
C LYS A 70 -20.71 -8.14 15.63
N ALA A 71 -21.10 -7.58 16.77
CA ALA A 71 -20.17 -6.81 17.58
C ALA A 71 -18.93 -7.66 17.87
N HIS A 72 -17.75 -7.03 17.88
CA HIS A 72 -16.52 -7.72 18.27
C HIS A 72 -16.65 -8.25 19.71
N GLY A 73 -15.95 -9.34 20.01
CA GLY A 73 -15.89 -9.87 21.37
C GLY A 73 -15.14 -8.95 22.30
N SER A 74 -15.21 -9.21 23.60
CA SER A 74 -14.39 -8.51 24.58
C SER A 74 -12.92 -8.95 24.46
N PHE A 75 -11.99 -8.10 24.84
CA PHE A 75 -10.58 -8.46 24.86
C PHE A 75 -9.87 -7.86 26.07
N GLU A 76 -9.11 -8.69 26.76
CA GLU A 76 -8.42 -8.35 28.01
C GLU A 76 -7.00 -8.93 28.02
N ALA A 77 -6.10 -8.31 28.79
CA ALA A 77 -4.72 -8.77 28.91
C ALA A 77 -4.38 -9.19 30.34
N PHE A 78 -3.62 -10.28 30.45
CA PHE A 78 -3.22 -10.89 31.71
C PHE A 78 -1.71 -11.08 31.77
N GLU A 79 -1.13 -10.92 32.94
CA GLU A 79 0.26 -11.31 33.21
C GLU A 79 0.34 -12.79 33.63
N ASP A 80 -0.58 -13.16 34.52
CA ASP A 80 -0.67 -14.49 35.11
C ASP A 80 -1.25 -15.51 34.13
N MET A 81 -0.62 -16.68 34.07
CA MET A 81 -1.02 -17.76 33.16
C MET A 81 -2.38 -18.35 33.56
N LYS A 82 -2.60 -18.58 34.86
CA LYS A 82 -3.82 -19.24 35.35
C LYS A 82 -5.06 -18.38 35.09
N GLN A 83 -4.99 -17.06 35.33
CA GLN A 83 -6.07 -16.12 35.01
C GLN A 83 -6.38 -16.07 33.50
N ALA A 84 -5.34 -16.04 32.66
CA ALA A 84 -5.52 -16.01 31.21
C ALA A 84 -6.25 -17.26 30.68
N LEU A 85 -6.00 -18.41 31.29
CA LEU A 85 -6.54 -19.71 30.87
C LEU A 85 -7.88 -20.08 31.52
N GLU A 86 -8.31 -19.34 32.53
CA GLU A 86 -9.53 -19.66 33.27
C GLU A 86 -10.75 -19.75 32.34
N ASN A 87 -11.34 -20.94 32.25
CA ASN A 87 -12.50 -21.23 31.38
C ASN A 87 -12.23 -21.11 29.86
N ALA A 88 -10.98 -20.97 29.41
CA ALA A 88 -10.67 -20.93 27.98
C ALA A 88 -11.07 -22.24 27.27
N TRP A 89 -11.56 -22.16 26.03
CA TRP A 89 -11.87 -23.35 25.21
C TRP A 89 -10.79 -23.62 24.15
N LEU A 90 -10.01 -22.61 23.80
CA LEU A 90 -8.91 -22.68 22.86
C LEU A 90 -7.75 -21.83 23.39
N VAL A 91 -6.55 -22.40 23.37
CA VAL A 91 -5.30 -21.68 23.61
C VAL A 91 -4.44 -21.72 22.37
N ILE A 92 -3.87 -20.59 21.98
CA ILE A 92 -2.89 -20.50 20.89
C ILE A 92 -1.59 -19.92 21.45
N GLU A 93 -0.56 -20.76 21.49
CA GLU A 93 0.79 -20.40 21.88
C GLU A 93 1.51 -19.67 20.73
N ALA A 94 1.97 -18.45 20.99
CA ALA A 94 2.73 -17.59 20.09
C ALA A 94 3.89 -16.88 20.84
N VAL A 95 4.56 -17.62 21.72
CA VAL A 95 5.74 -17.20 22.47
C VAL A 95 7.03 -17.34 21.62
N PRO A 96 8.17 -16.77 22.05
CA PRO A 96 9.42 -16.83 21.29
C PRO A 96 9.83 -18.25 20.88
N GLU A 97 10.50 -18.34 19.72
CA GLU A 97 10.87 -19.60 19.07
C GLU A 97 12.07 -20.29 19.75
N LYS A 98 11.86 -20.75 20.99
CA LYS A 98 12.83 -21.48 21.82
C LYS A 98 12.19 -22.76 22.35
N ILE A 99 12.74 -23.92 21.98
CA ILE A 99 12.10 -25.22 22.28
C ILE A 99 11.88 -25.46 23.77
N ASP A 100 12.86 -25.17 24.63
CA ASP A 100 12.75 -25.36 26.09
C ASP A 100 11.63 -24.51 26.70
N LEU A 101 11.46 -23.28 26.19
CA LEU A 101 10.39 -22.38 26.62
C LEU A 101 9.02 -22.93 26.20
N LYS A 102 8.91 -23.47 24.99
CA LYS A 102 7.65 -24.07 24.50
C LYS A 102 7.30 -25.34 25.27
N ILE A 103 8.28 -26.21 25.55
CA ILE A 103 8.08 -27.39 26.40
C ILE A 103 7.55 -26.98 27.78
N ALA A 104 8.18 -26.00 28.43
CA ALA A 104 7.72 -25.48 29.72
C ALA A 104 6.31 -24.88 29.62
N THR A 105 6.02 -24.13 28.54
CA THR A 105 4.69 -23.54 28.30
C THR A 105 3.61 -24.61 28.17
N PHE A 106 3.85 -25.71 27.46
CA PHE A 106 2.87 -26.80 27.34
C PHE A 106 2.67 -27.58 28.64
N ALA A 107 3.69 -27.71 29.49
CA ALA A 107 3.53 -28.25 30.83
C ALA A 107 2.63 -27.36 31.72
N GLU A 108 2.81 -26.03 31.66
CA GLU A 108 1.92 -25.09 32.35
C GLU A 108 0.48 -25.14 31.79
N LEU A 109 0.34 -25.33 30.47
CA LEU A 109 -0.99 -25.46 29.86
C LEU A 109 -1.74 -26.69 30.34
N GLU A 110 -1.08 -27.83 30.50
CA GLU A 110 -1.70 -29.00 31.10
C GLU A 110 -2.18 -28.73 32.54
N ALA A 111 -1.38 -27.99 33.33
CA ALA A 111 -1.70 -27.71 34.72
C ALA A 111 -2.86 -26.73 34.93
N PHE A 112 -3.09 -25.80 33.98
CA PHE A 112 -3.99 -24.66 34.19
C PHE A 112 -5.16 -24.56 33.20
N ALA A 113 -5.04 -25.13 31.99
CA ALA A 113 -6.13 -25.08 31.03
C ALA A 113 -7.23 -26.09 31.38
N PRO A 114 -8.52 -25.78 31.12
CA PRO A 114 -9.60 -26.74 31.29
C PRO A 114 -9.36 -28.05 30.53
N ASP A 115 -9.88 -29.17 31.06
CA ASP A 115 -9.65 -30.52 30.51
C ASP A 115 -10.11 -30.68 29.05
N ASP A 116 -11.16 -29.95 28.66
CA ASP A 116 -11.71 -29.97 27.30
C ASP A 116 -11.12 -28.88 26.39
N CYS A 117 -10.19 -28.06 26.87
CA CYS A 117 -9.60 -26.96 26.10
C CYS A 117 -8.66 -27.47 25.00
N ILE A 118 -8.78 -26.95 23.78
CA ILE A 118 -7.83 -27.26 22.70
C ILE A 118 -6.55 -26.44 22.92
N LEU A 119 -5.38 -27.08 22.78
CA LEU A 119 -4.08 -26.46 23.01
C LEU A 119 -3.30 -26.42 21.69
N ALA A 120 -3.09 -25.24 21.14
CA ALA A 120 -2.45 -25.07 19.84
C ALA A 120 -1.15 -24.29 19.93
N THR A 121 -0.21 -24.56 19.01
CA THR A 121 1.00 -23.73 18.80
C THR A 121 1.01 -23.11 17.42
N ASN A 122 1.39 -21.84 17.33
CA ASN A 122 1.61 -21.11 16.09
C ASN A 122 2.99 -21.38 15.46
N SER A 123 3.82 -22.21 16.09
CA SER A 123 5.16 -22.56 15.64
C SER A 123 5.19 -23.06 14.19
N SER A 124 6.07 -22.46 13.39
CA SER A 124 6.39 -22.88 12.03
C SER A 124 7.62 -23.77 11.95
N SER A 125 8.48 -23.74 12.98
CA SER A 125 9.78 -24.41 12.97
C SER A 125 9.77 -25.73 13.72
N TYR A 126 9.08 -25.78 14.86
CA TYR A 126 8.96 -26.99 15.69
C TYR A 126 7.56 -27.62 15.53
N LYS A 127 7.53 -28.94 15.37
CA LYS A 127 6.31 -29.75 15.44
C LYS A 127 5.80 -29.76 16.88
N SER A 128 4.48 -29.77 17.08
CA SER A 128 3.93 -29.83 18.44
C SER A 128 4.34 -31.11 19.18
N SER A 129 4.65 -32.21 18.48
CA SER A 129 5.23 -33.43 19.07
C SER A 129 6.55 -33.20 19.80
N GLU A 130 7.31 -32.17 19.41
CA GLU A 130 8.59 -31.81 20.04
C GLU A 130 8.38 -31.00 21.34
N MET A 131 7.17 -30.46 21.58
CA MET A 131 6.85 -29.60 22.72
C MET A 131 6.16 -30.35 23.87
N ILE A 132 5.72 -31.59 23.63
CA ILE A 132 4.79 -32.33 24.50
C ILE A 132 5.47 -33.42 25.33
N SER A 133 6.78 -33.29 25.57
CA SER A 133 7.55 -34.28 26.35
C SER A 133 7.17 -34.30 27.84
N GLN A 134 6.59 -33.22 28.36
CA GLN A 134 6.21 -33.07 29.77
C GLN A 134 4.69 -33.08 29.99
N VAL A 135 3.89 -33.46 28.99
CA VAL A 135 2.42 -33.56 29.13
C VAL A 135 1.93 -35.01 29.10
N SER A 136 0.82 -35.29 29.78
CA SER A 136 0.23 -36.62 29.80
C SER A 136 -0.32 -37.06 28.44
N GLU A 137 -0.39 -38.38 28.22
CA GLU A 137 -0.95 -38.96 26.99
C GLU A 137 -2.38 -38.50 26.69
N LEU A 138 -3.19 -38.28 27.74
CA LEU A 138 -4.55 -37.74 27.58
C LEU A 138 -4.51 -36.32 27.01
N THR A 139 -3.66 -35.45 27.55
CA THR A 139 -3.52 -34.07 27.08
C THR A 139 -2.97 -33.97 25.66
N LYS A 140 -2.10 -34.90 25.24
CA LYS A 140 -1.61 -34.96 23.84
C LYS A 140 -2.74 -35.09 22.83
N THR A 141 -3.84 -35.76 23.18
CA THR A 141 -4.99 -35.95 22.27
C THR A 141 -5.69 -34.63 21.89
N ARG A 142 -5.48 -33.54 22.64
CA ARG A 142 -6.07 -32.21 22.40
C ARG A 142 -5.05 -31.15 21.96
N ILE A 143 -3.85 -31.57 21.53
CA ILE A 143 -2.76 -30.69 21.07
C ILE A 143 -2.62 -30.74 19.54
N LEU A 144 -2.36 -29.59 18.91
CA LEU A 144 -2.08 -29.48 17.48
C LEU A 144 -1.17 -28.28 17.15
N ASN A 145 -0.51 -28.29 15.99
CA ASN A 145 -0.05 -27.04 15.39
C ASN A 145 -1.26 -26.34 14.74
N MET A 146 -1.34 -25.02 14.94
CA MET A 146 -2.29 -24.11 14.29
C MET A 146 -1.50 -22.89 13.80
N HIS A 147 -0.82 -23.06 12.66
CA HIS A 147 0.13 -22.09 12.14
C HIS A 147 -0.56 -21.03 11.29
N TYR A 148 -0.61 -19.82 11.82
CA TYR A 148 -1.09 -18.62 11.15
C TYR A 148 0.05 -17.93 10.38
N TYR A 149 -0.32 -17.36 9.24
CA TYR A 149 0.55 -16.46 8.47
C TYR A 149 0.51 -15.03 9.03
N MET A 150 0.43 -13.99 8.17
CA MET A 150 0.42 -12.58 8.60
C MET A 150 -0.96 -11.92 8.42
N PRO A 151 -1.92 -12.08 9.34
CA PRO A 151 -3.24 -11.43 9.29
C PRO A 151 -3.15 -9.89 9.43
N PRO A 152 -4.04 -9.11 8.80
CA PRO A 152 -5.13 -9.55 7.92
C PRO A 152 -4.67 -9.77 6.46
N VAL A 153 -3.40 -9.50 6.13
CA VAL A 153 -2.84 -9.65 4.77
C VAL A 153 -2.98 -11.08 4.26
N CYS A 154 -2.76 -12.07 5.13
CA CYS A 154 -2.98 -13.48 4.85
C CYS A 154 -3.81 -14.10 5.97
N MET A 155 -5.01 -14.57 5.62
CA MET A 155 -5.96 -15.24 6.53
C MET A 155 -5.81 -16.77 6.52
N VAL A 156 -4.72 -17.31 5.95
CA VAL A 156 -4.48 -18.76 5.92
C VAL A 156 -4.05 -19.25 7.29
N VAL A 157 -4.55 -20.43 7.69
CA VAL A 157 -4.04 -21.21 8.82
C VAL A 157 -3.80 -22.66 8.39
N GLU A 158 -2.70 -23.24 8.86
CA GLU A 158 -2.40 -24.66 8.68
C GLU A 158 -2.58 -25.42 10.01
N LEU A 159 -3.43 -26.43 10.00
CA LEU A 159 -3.67 -27.34 11.12
C LEU A 159 -2.87 -28.62 10.92
N MET A 160 -2.10 -29.06 11.90
CA MET A 160 -1.31 -30.29 11.80
C MET A 160 -1.35 -31.09 13.10
N THR A 161 -1.47 -32.40 12.97
CA THR A 161 -1.40 -33.35 14.09
C THR A 161 0.01 -33.46 14.65
N ASP A 162 0.14 -33.79 15.94
CA ASP A 162 1.38 -34.24 16.59
C ASP A 162 1.56 -35.77 16.59
N GLY A 163 0.70 -36.52 15.88
CA GLY A 163 0.64 -37.97 15.90
C GLY A 163 -0.25 -38.58 16.99
N TYR A 164 -0.61 -37.80 18.01
CA TYR A 164 -1.52 -38.16 19.12
C TYR A 164 -2.86 -37.42 19.06
N THR A 165 -2.91 -36.26 18.38
CA THR A 165 -4.11 -35.44 18.22
C THR A 165 -5.32 -36.26 17.78
N ALA A 166 -6.43 -36.13 18.48
CA ALA A 166 -7.68 -36.76 18.09
C ALA A 166 -8.14 -36.26 16.71
N GLN A 167 -8.56 -37.19 15.85
CA GLN A 167 -8.88 -36.87 14.44
C GLN A 167 -10.10 -35.95 14.33
N GLU A 168 -11.01 -36.03 15.30
CA GLU A 168 -12.26 -35.28 15.40
C GLU A 168 -12.03 -33.77 15.64
N ILE A 169 -10.84 -33.37 16.14
CA ILE A 169 -10.46 -31.97 16.34
C ILE A 169 -10.38 -31.22 15.00
N PHE A 170 -9.89 -31.86 13.94
CA PHE A 170 -9.65 -31.17 12.67
C PHE A 170 -10.94 -30.67 12.01
N PRO A 171 -12.00 -31.48 11.81
CA PRO A 171 -13.29 -30.99 11.35
C PRO A 171 -13.82 -29.84 12.21
N PHE A 172 -13.76 -29.99 13.54
CA PHE A 172 -14.22 -28.95 14.47
C PHE A 172 -13.45 -27.63 14.27
N MET A 173 -12.13 -27.68 14.27
CA MET A 173 -11.29 -26.48 14.12
C MET A 173 -11.36 -25.87 12.72
N VAL A 174 -11.55 -26.66 11.66
CA VAL A 174 -11.81 -26.14 10.31
C VAL A 174 -13.10 -25.32 10.29
N GLU A 175 -14.15 -25.78 10.94
CA GLU A 175 -15.41 -25.03 11.02
C GLU A 175 -15.27 -23.76 11.85
N ARG A 176 -14.70 -23.85 13.06
CA ARG A 176 -14.51 -22.66 13.93
C ARG A 176 -13.60 -21.62 13.29
N SER A 177 -12.55 -22.05 12.58
CA SER A 177 -11.68 -21.16 11.81
C SER A 177 -12.46 -20.42 10.72
N LYS A 178 -13.31 -21.15 9.97
CA LYS A 178 -14.16 -20.55 8.93
C LYS A 178 -15.20 -19.57 9.46
N GLU A 179 -15.65 -19.74 10.71
CA GLU A 179 -16.54 -18.77 11.39
C GLU A 179 -15.79 -17.46 11.66
N ALA A 180 -14.51 -17.54 12.02
CA ALA A 180 -13.63 -16.39 12.21
C ALA A 180 -13.00 -15.85 10.91
N ALA A 181 -13.59 -16.17 9.75
CA ALA A 181 -13.10 -15.79 8.42
C ALA A 181 -11.66 -16.21 8.10
N ILE A 182 -11.11 -17.17 8.85
CA ILE A 182 -9.83 -17.81 8.57
C ILE A 182 -10.02 -18.84 7.44
N ILE A 183 -8.97 -19.07 6.66
CA ILE A 183 -8.91 -20.03 5.55
C ILE A 183 -8.05 -21.24 5.99
N PRO A 184 -8.65 -22.30 6.57
CA PRO A 184 -7.91 -23.42 7.14
C PRO A 184 -7.55 -24.50 6.12
N TYR A 185 -6.35 -25.06 6.27
CA TYR A 185 -5.86 -26.24 5.55
C TYR A 185 -5.29 -27.26 6.54
N VAL A 186 -5.49 -28.55 6.27
CA VAL A 186 -5.12 -29.63 7.21
C VAL A 186 -3.96 -30.46 6.66
N ALA A 187 -2.83 -30.42 7.37
CA ALA A 187 -1.74 -31.36 7.21
C ALA A 187 -2.10 -32.66 7.94
N ARG A 188 -2.48 -33.68 7.16
CA ARG A 188 -3.00 -34.97 7.68
C ARG A 188 -1.96 -35.82 8.41
N LYS A 189 -0.69 -35.43 8.35
CA LYS A 189 0.44 -36.06 9.02
C LYS A 189 1.40 -34.97 9.45
N GLU A 190 2.23 -35.31 10.43
CA GLU A 190 3.37 -34.47 10.78
C GLU A 190 4.25 -34.21 9.55
N SER A 191 4.60 -32.95 9.38
CA SER A 191 5.39 -32.48 8.26
C SER A 191 6.18 -31.26 8.70
N THR A 192 7.50 -31.36 8.64
CA THR A 192 8.38 -30.22 8.86
C THR A 192 8.16 -29.21 7.73
N GLY A 193 7.81 -27.98 8.10
CA GLY A 193 7.33 -26.97 7.17
C GLY A 193 5.85 -27.12 6.77
N LEU A 194 5.06 -27.88 7.53
CA LEU A 194 3.63 -28.08 7.31
C LEU A 194 3.32 -28.47 5.85
N ILE A 195 2.38 -27.81 5.17
CA ILE A 195 2.05 -28.00 3.75
C ILE A 195 2.81 -26.98 2.91
N PHE A 196 2.57 -25.69 3.15
CA PHE A 196 3.03 -24.64 2.23
C PHE A 196 4.54 -24.37 2.38
N ASN A 197 5.08 -24.28 3.59
CA ASN A 197 6.54 -24.08 3.76
C ASN A 197 7.34 -25.27 3.20
N ARG A 198 6.77 -26.48 3.19
CA ARG A 198 7.35 -27.66 2.53
C ARG A 198 7.30 -27.56 1.00
N LEU A 199 6.17 -27.13 0.43
CA LEU A 199 6.05 -26.89 -1.02
C LEU A 199 7.04 -25.80 -1.45
N TRP A 200 7.10 -24.72 -0.68
CA TRP A 200 8.00 -23.61 -0.88
C TRP A 200 9.47 -24.05 -0.79
N ALA A 201 9.84 -24.89 0.17
CA ALA A 201 11.19 -25.47 0.25
C ALA A 201 11.55 -26.29 -1.00
N ALA A 202 10.61 -27.05 -1.56
CA ALA A 202 10.85 -27.79 -2.81
C ALA A 202 11.07 -26.85 -4.00
N MET A 203 10.24 -25.82 -4.12
CA MET A 203 10.39 -24.80 -5.17
C MET A 203 11.73 -24.06 -5.04
N LYS A 204 12.09 -23.60 -3.84
CA LYS A 204 13.38 -22.96 -3.57
C LYS A 204 14.54 -23.87 -3.96
N ARG A 205 14.53 -25.14 -3.53
CA ARG A 205 15.57 -26.11 -3.87
C ARG A 205 15.73 -26.26 -5.38
N GLU A 206 14.64 -26.32 -6.13
CA GLU A 206 14.71 -26.46 -7.59
C GLU A 206 15.25 -25.19 -8.25
N VAL A 207 14.78 -24.02 -7.81
CA VAL A 207 15.31 -22.72 -8.27
C VAL A 207 16.81 -22.63 -8.00
N LEU A 208 17.27 -22.99 -6.80
CA LEU A 208 18.70 -23.02 -6.47
C LEU A 208 19.46 -24.04 -7.32
N THR A 209 18.85 -25.18 -7.67
CA THR A 209 19.46 -26.19 -8.53
C THR A 209 19.63 -25.67 -9.96
N ILE A 210 18.61 -25.02 -10.53
CA ILE A 210 18.66 -24.35 -11.85
C ILE A 210 19.79 -23.32 -11.88
N LEU A 211 19.90 -22.50 -10.81
CA LEU A 211 20.97 -21.50 -10.67
C LEU A 211 22.35 -22.15 -10.51
N ALA A 212 22.47 -23.21 -9.70
CA ALA A 212 23.73 -23.91 -9.44
C ALA A 212 24.26 -24.63 -10.69
N GLU A 213 23.37 -25.15 -11.53
CA GLU A 213 23.70 -25.78 -12.81
C GLU A 213 23.96 -24.75 -13.93
N GLY A 214 23.74 -23.46 -13.65
CA GLY A 214 23.93 -22.38 -14.63
C GLY A 214 22.92 -22.39 -15.77
N VAL A 215 21.74 -23.01 -15.55
CA VAL A 215 20.70 -23.15 -16.58
C VAL A 215 20.05 -21.80 -16.91
N SER A 216 19.93 -20.89 -15.92
CA SER A 216 19.40 -19.53 -16.09
C SER A 216 19.83 -18.62 -14.92
N VAL A 217 19.42 -17.35 -14.93
CA VAL A 217 19.71 -16.32 -13.92
C VAL A 217 18.43 -15.92 -13.15
N PRO A 218 18.55 -15.34 -11.94
CA PRO A 218 17.40 -14.99 -11.11
C PRO A 218 16.34 -14.12 -11.81
N GLU A 219 16.76 -13.14 -12.61
CA GLU A 219 15.89 -12.21 -13.33
C GLU A 219 14.96 -12.94 -14.33
N GLU A 220 15.49 -13.91 -15.06
CA GLU A 220 14.73 -14.69 -16.06
C GLU A 220 13.76 -15.66 -15.38
N ILE A 221 14.20 -16.32 -14.30
CA ILE A 221 13.37 -17.25 -13.53
C ILE A 221 12.17 -16.51 -12.93
N ASP A 222 12.39 -15.35 -12.31
CA ASP A 222 11.32 -14.56 -11.69
C ASP A 222 10.40 -13.92 -12.76
N ALA A 223 10.93 -13.49 -13.91
CA ALA A 223 10.11 -13.00 -15.03
C ALA A 223 9.22 -14.10 -15.61
N MET A 224 9.77 -15.29 -15.87
CA MET A 224 8.99 -16.44 -16.33
C MET A 224 7.94 -16.87 -15.31
N TRP A 225 8.28 -16.85 -14.02
CA TRP A 225 7.36 -17.16 -12.93
C TRP A 225 6.15 -16.23 -12.95
N LYS A 226 6.38 -14.94 -13.13
CA LYS A 226 5.34 -13.91 -13.22
C LYS A 226 4.39 -14.11 -14.40
N GLU A 227 4.94 -14.46 -15.57
CA GLU A 227 4.16 -14.66 -16.80
C GLU A 227 3.36 -15.97 -16.78
N LEU A 228 3.97 -17.07 -16.32
CA LEU A 228 3.36 -18.41 -16.37
C LEU A 228 2.35 -18.66 -15.25
N PHE A 229 2.54 -18.02 -14.09
CA PHE A 229 1.63 -18.11 -12.97
C PHE A 229 0.87 -16.78 -12.85
N LEU A 230 -0.21 -16.64 -13.63
CA LEU A 230 -1.09 -15.47 -13.86
C LEU A 230 -1.59 -14.68 -12.62
N LYS A 231 -1.22 -15.07 -11.40
CA LYS A 231 -1.45 -14.37 -10.11
C LYS A 231 -0.30 -14.56 -9.09
N GLY A 232 0.92 -14.84 -9.55
CA GLY A 232 2.08 -15.10 -8.68
C GLY A 232 2.58 -13.83 -8.01
N GLY A 233 1.93 -13.41 -6.92
CA GLY A 233 2.34 -12.23 -6.16
C GLY A 233 3.71 -12.36 -5.49
N ASN A 234 4.19 -13.58 -5.26
CA ASN A 234 5.50 -13.84 -4.64
C ASN A 234 6.47 -14.41 -5.68
N LEU A 235 7.54 -13.65 -5.97
CA LEU A 235 8.62 -14.04 -6.86
C LEU A 235 9.67 -14.86 -6.09
N PRO A 236 10.09 -16.04 -6.59
CA PRO A 236 10.80 -16.97 -5.75
C PRO A 236 12.23 -16.54 -5.36
N CYS A 237 13.01 -15.98 -6.29
CA CYS A 237 14.36 -15.52 -5.98
C CYS A 237 14.31 -14.28 -5.07
N GLN A 238 13.44 -13.32 -5.40
CA GLN A 238 13.26 -12.12 -4.59
C GLN A 238 12.75 -12.43 -3.17
N THR A 239 11.87 -13.43 -3.03
CA THR A 239 11.39 -13.88 -1.71
C THR A 239 12.54 -14.45 -0.88
N MET A 240 13.45 -15.22 -1.48
CA MET A 240 14.63 -15.74 -0.77
C MET A 240 15.57 -14.62 -0.33
N ASP A 241 15.81 -13.63 -1.17
CA ASP A 241 16.63 -12.46 -0.81
C ASP A 241 15.97 -11.61 0.29
N ASN A 242 14.65 -11.42 0.24
CA ASN A 242 13.90 -10.68 1.25
C ASN A 242 13.87 -11.39 2.61
N VAL A 243 13.78 -12.73 2.64
CA VAL A 243 13.92 -13.53 3.86
C VAL A 243 15.35 -13.48 4.40
N GLY A 244 16.33 -13.45 3.50
CA GLY A 244 17.75 -13.47 3.79
C GLY A 244 18.37 -14.85 3.58
N LEU A 245 19.47 -14.92 2.83
CA LEU A 245 20.03 -16.18 2.34
C LEU A 245 20.64 -17.05 3.44
N ASP A 246 21.13 -16.46 4.53
CA ASP A 246 21.54 -17.16 5.75
C ASP A 246 20.36 -17.84 6.44
N THR A 247 19.23 -17.15 6.55
CA THR A 247 17.99 -17.72 7.11
C THR A 247 17.47 -18.83 6.19
N VAL A 248 17.52 -18.62 4.86
CA VAL A 248 17.19 -19.65 3.87
C VAL A 248 18.10 -20.86 4.01
N ALA A 249 19.42 -20.67 4.10
CA ALA A 249 20.39 -21.76 4.23
C ALA A 249 20.27 -22.49 5.56
N PHE A 250 19.99 -21.79 6.68
CA PHE A 250 19.73 -22.41 7.97
C PHE A 250 18.51 -23.35 7.91
N ILE A 251 17.40 -22.85 7.34
CA ILE A 251 16.17 -23.63 7.16
C ILE A 251 16.41 -24.82 6.21
N GLU A 252 17.10 -24.60 5.09
CA GLU A 252 17.37 -25.68 4.13
C GLU A 252 18.35 -26.72 4.68
N SER A 253 19.33 -26.32 5.50
CA SER A 253 20.23 -27.26 6.22
C SER A 253 19.46 -28.20 7.12
N HIS A 254 18.44 -27.69 7.81
CA HIS A 254 17.55 -28.52 8.61
C HIS A 254 16.79 -29.53 7.74
N TYR A 255 16.21 -29.09 6.61
CA TYR A 255 15.51 -29.99 5.68
C TYR A 255 16.42 -31.03 5.04
N VAL A 256 17.65 -30.65 4.69
CA VAL A 256 18.66 -31.55 4.13
C VAL A 256 18.98 -32.68 5.10
N ASN A 257 19.28 -32.34 6.36
CA ASN A 257 19.61 -33.31 7.40
C ASN A 257 18.42 -34.22 7.73
N GLU A 258 17.23 -33.65 7.88
CA GLU A 258 16.03 -34.41 8.24
C GLU A 258 15.61 -35.37 7.12
N ARG A 259 15.75 -34.96 5.85
CA ARG A 259 15.24 -35.71 4.69
C ARG A 259 16.31 -36.52 3.95
N GLY A 260 17.56 -36.49 4.40
CA GLY A 260 18.68 -37.16 3.73
C GLY A 260 18.92 -36.66 2.30
N LEU A 261 18.71 -35.36 2.05
CA LEU A 261 18.93 -34.76 0.73
C LEU A 261 20.41 -34.38 0.57
N SER A 262 20.85 -34.10 -0.67
CA SER A 262 22.20 -33.59 -0.89
C SER A 262 22.26 -32.07 -0.60
N PRO A 263 23.19 -31.59 0.25
CA PRO A 263 23.42 -30.15 0.45
C PRO A 263 24.12 -29.48 -0.74
N GLU A 264 24.75 -30.25 -1.63
CA GLU A 264 25.73 -29.78 -2.61
C GLU A 264 25.20 -28.65 -3.50
N LYS A 265 23.98 -28.81 -4.02
CA LYS A 265 23.34 -27.83 -4.94
C LYS A 265 22.43 -26.81 -4.24
N THR A 266 22.35 -26.86 -2.91
CA THR A 266 21.46 -26.00 -2.11
C THR A 266 22.24 -25.22 -1.07
N VAL A 267 22.47 -25.82 0.10
CA VAL A 267 23.15 -25.21 1.24
C VAL A 267 24.60 -24.92 0.91
N ASP A 268 25.31 -25.88 0.30
CA ASP A 268 26.74 -25.71 -0.02
C ASP A 268 26.92 -24.72 -1.17
N PHE A 269 26.01 -24.71 -2.14
CA PHE A 269 25.96 -23.69 -3.18
C PHE A 269 25.72 -22.29 -2.59
N LEU A 270 24.68 -22.12 -1.78
CA LEU A 270 24.40 -20.83 -1.11
C LEU A 270 25.59 -20.38 -0.26
N LYS A 271 26.18 -21.30 0.48
CA LYS A 271 27.33 -21.04 1.34
C LYS A 271 28.54 -20.58 0.52
N SER A 272 28.97 -21.41 -0.43
CA SER A 272 30.17 -21.16 -1.22
C SER A 272 30.06 -19.96 -2.18
N LYS A 273 28.87 -19.68 -2.73
CA LYS A 273 28.68 -18.61 -3.71
C LYS A 273 28.23 -17.29 -3.10
N TYR A 274 27.55 -17.32 -1.95
CA TYR A 274 26.93 -16.15 -1.36
C TYR A 274 27.35 -15.92 0.10
N LEU A 275 27.08 -16.86 1.01
CA LEU A 275 27.25 -16.62 2.46
C LEU A 275 28.72 -16.41 2.86
N ASP A 276 29.65 -17.21 2.33
CA ASP A 276 31.10 -17.09 2.60
C ASP A 276 31.66 -15.76 2.06
N HIS A 277 30.97 -15.16 1.08
CA HIS A 277 31.28 -13.84 0.53
C HIS A 277 30.54 -12.69 1.26
N GLY A 278 29.69 -13.02 2.23
CA GLY A 278 28.85 -12.10 3.00
C GLY A 278 27.64 -11.55 2.24
N LYS A 279 27.16 -12.26 1.21
CA LYS A 279 25.94 -11.93 0.45
C LYS A 279 24.74 -12.62 1.10
N LEU A 280 23.92 -11.86 1.83
CA LEU A 280 22.83 -12.37 2.66
C LEU A 280 21.44 -12.04 2.11
N GLY A 281 21.31 -11.55 0.87
CA GLY A 281 20.05 -11.06 0.31
C GLY A 281 19.79 -9.59 0.62
N SER A 282 18.52 -9.17 0.56
CA SER A 282 18.05 -7.78 0.68
C SER A 282 18.44 -7.11 2.01
N LYS A 283 18.76 -7.91 3.05
CA LYS A 283 19.19 -7.40 4.36
C LYS A 283 20.68 -7.05 4.45
N CYS A 284 21.47 -7.20 3.39
CA CYS A 284 22.88 -6.79 3.40
C CYS A 284 23.30 -6.00 2.15
N SER A 285 24.26 -5.10 2.32
CA SER A 285 24.76 -4.22 1.26
C SER A 285 25.57 -4.92 0.16
N LYS A 286 25.88 -6.21 0.33
CA LYS A 286 26.54 -7.06 -0.68
C LYS A 286 25.55 -7.84 -1.55
N GLY A 287 24.24 -7.64 -1.36
CA GLY A 287 23.18 -8.32 -2.09
C GLY A 287 23.03 -9.79 -1.71
N GLY A 288 22.43 -10.57 -2.60
CA GLY A 288 22.21 -12.01 -2.47
C GLY A 288 22.20 -12.68 -3.83
N LEU A 289 21.10 -13.38 -4.14
CA LEU A 289 20.85 -13.94 -5.46
C LEU A 289 20.82 -12.83 -6.51
N TYR A 290 20.23 -11.69 -6.17
CA TYR A 290 20.40 -10.46 -6.93
C TYR A 290 21.71 -9.77 -6.53
N PRO A 291 22.41 -9.12 -7.49
CA PRO A 291 23.59 -8.34 -7.16
C PRO A 291 23.27 -7.30 -6.07
N PRO A 292 24.27 -6.88 -5.27
CA PRO A 292 24.10 -5.70 -4.43
C PRO A 292 23.57 -4.60 -5.34
N VAL A 293 22.42 -4.03 -4.98
CA VAL A 293 21.91 -2.86 -5.70
C VAL A 293 23.04 -1.85 -5.70
N ASP A 294 23.58 -1.58 -6.89
CA ASP A 294 24.80 -0.82 -7.05
C ASP A 294 24.54 0.61 -6.55
N GLN A 295 25.04 0.89 -5.34
CA GLN A 295 24.97 2.21 -4.71
C GLN A 295 25.81 3.26 -5.48
N SER A 296 26.40 2.91 -6.63
CA SER A 296 27.17 3.81 -7.50
C SER A 296 26.51 4.12 -8.86
N THR A 297 25.37 3.50 -9.19
CA THR A 297 24.45 3.96 -10.25
C THR A 297 23.06 4.32 -9.73
N VAL A 298 22.77 3.98 -8.47
CA VAL A 298 21.91 4.79 -7.62
C VAL A 298 22.76 5.97 -7.14
N ILE A 299 22.49 7.18 -7.62
CA ILE A 299 22.86 8.38 -6.87
C ILE A 299 22.32 8.15 -5.46
N LYS A 300 23.21 7.94 -4.48
CA LYS A 300 22.83 7.81 -3.07
C LYS A 300 21.71 8.82 -2.80
N PRO A 301 20.47 8.40 -2.53
CA PRO A 301 19.71 9.20 -1.61
C PRO A 301 20.60 9.21 -0.35
N ASN A 302 20.76 10.37 0.25
CA ASN A 302 21.01 10.48 1.69
C ASN A 302 20.14 9.46 2.47
N PRO A 303 20.19 9.34 3.80
CA PRO A 303 19.02 8.84 4.52
C PRO A 303 17.81 9.72 4.13
N ARG A 304 17.13 9.40 3.03
CA ARG A 304 16.05 10.19 2.46
C ARG A 304 14.80 9.53 2.97
N THR A 305 14.46 9.98 4.17
CA THR A 305 13.08 10.14 4.61
C THR A 305 12.10 9.99 3.46
N GLU A 306 11.43 8.84 3.35
CA GLU A 306 10.40 8.70 2.34
C GLU A 306 9.29 9.73 2.63
N PRO A 307 8.77 10.43 1.60
CA PRO A 307 7.75 11.43 1.82
C PRO A 307 6.45 10.74 2.23
N GLU A 308 5.73 11.34 3.18
CA GLU A 308 4.32 11.00 3.33
C GLU A 308 3.55 11.54 2.13
N ILE A 309 2.46 10.87 1.79
CA ILE A 309 1.62 11.19 0.65
C ILE A 309 0.34 11.81 1.20
N LEU A 310 -0.02 12.99 0.72
CA LEU A 310 -1.37 13.53 0.88
C LEU A 310 -2.14 13.26 -0.41
N VAL A 311 -3.28 12.60 -0.30
CA VAL A 311 -4.16 12.30 -1.43
C VAL A 311 -5.57 12.79 -1.13
N LEU A 312 -6.28 13.20 -2.18
CA LEU A 312 -7.66 13.60 -2.12
C LEU A 312 -8.56 12.43 -2.54
N ASP A 313 -9.55 12.10 -1.72
CA ASP A 313 -10.69 11.29 -2.14
C ASP A 313 -11.86 12.22 -2.46
N LEU A 314 -12.43 12.05 -3.65
CA LEU A 314 -13.59 12.83 -4.09
C LEU A 314 -14.85 12.51 -3.28
N GLY A 315 -14.92 11.34 -2.63
CA GLY A 315 -16.09 10.90 -1.87
C GLY A 315 -17.24 10.39 -2.75
N LEU A 316 -16.98 10.07 -4.03
CA LEU A 316 -17.99 9.60 -4.99
C LEU A 316 -18.61 8.26 -4.61
N SER A 317 -17.93 7.47 -3.79
CA SER A 317 -18.40 6.15 -3.31
C SER A 317 -19.16 6.22 -1.99
N ALA A 318 -19.46 7.42 -1.47
CA ALA A 318 -20.19 7.60 -0.23
C ALA A 318 -21.61 7.02 -0.30
N THR A 319 -22.08 6.46 0.82
CA THR A 319 -23.45 5.95 0.97
C THR A 319 -24.14 6.66 2.15
N PRO A 320 -25.19 7.46 1.91
CA PRO A 320 -25.80 7.77 0.62
C PRO A 320 -24.90 8.64 -0.28
N PRO A 321 -25.09 8.62 -1.61
CA PRO A 321 -24.32 9.45 -2.53
C PRO A 321 -24.46 10.93 -2.20
N THR A 322 -23.33 11.63 -2.08
CA THR A 322 -23.28 13.07 -1.84
C THR A 322 -22.02 13.65 -2.48
N THR A 323 -22.03 14.96 -2.73
CA THR A 323 -20.89 15.69 -3.30
C THR A 323 -20.00 16.33 -2.22
N THR A 324 -20.38 16.18 -0.94
CA THR A 324 -19.68 16.76 0.21
C THR A 324 -18.94 15.73 1.06
N ALA A 325 -18.82 14.49 0.60
CA ALA A 325 -18.14 13.41 1.34
C ALA A 325 -16.63 13.32 1.07
N GLY A 326 -16.04 14.31 0.39
CA GLY A 326 -14.61 14.27 0.07
C GLY A 326 -13.73 14.32 1.32
N GLU A 327 -12.55 13.72 1.22
CA GLU A 327 -11.58 13.64 2.31
C GLU A 327 -10.17 14.00 1.81
N ILE A 328 -9.37 14.59 2.70
CA ILE A 328 -7.92 14.69 2.54
C ILE A 328 -7.30 13.60 3.40
N ILE A 329 -6.55 12.70 2.79
CA ILE A 329 -6.02 11.49 3.43
C ILE A 329 -4.49 11.57 3.39
N ARG A 330 -3.87 11.37 4.54
CA ARG A 330 -2.42 11.18 4.67
C ARG A 330 -2.10 9.70 4.65
N ILE A 331 -1.07 9.32 3.91
CA ILE A 331 -0.63 7.93 3.75
C ILE A 331 0.89 7.90 3.92
N SER A 332 1.41 6.84 4.52
CA SER A 332 2.85 6.56 4.50
C SER A 332 3.33 6.34 3.05
N ALA A 333 4.62 6.57 2.80
CA ALA A 333 5.21 6.40 1.47
C ALA A 333 5.01 4.99 0.87
N ASP A 334 4.91 3.97 1.74
CA ASP A 334 4.65 2.57 1.39
C ASP A 334 3.16 2.22 1.23
N GLY A 335 2.26 3.20 1.34
CA GLY A 335 0.82 3.04 1.10
C GLY A 335 0.00 2.47 2.27
N LYS A 336 0.62 2.12 3.40
CA LYS A 336 0.01 1.22 4.40
C LYS A 336 -0.82 1.90 5.50
N LEU A 337 -0.56 3.16 5.86
CA LEU A 337 -1.22 3.82 7.00
C LEU A 337 -2.05 5.05 6.59
N PRO A 338 -3.30 4.88 6.13
CA PRO A 338 -4.17 5.99 5.79
C PRO A 338 -4.74 6.66 7.05
N LYS A 339 -4.68 7.99 7.10
CA LYS A 339 -5.32 8.82 8.12
C LYS A 339 -6.04 9.98 7.47
N ALA A 340 -7.35 10.08 7.66
CA ALA A 340 -8.10 11.26 7.24
C ALA A 340 -7.67 12.47 8.07
N ILE A 341 -7.23 13.54 7.40
CA ILE A 341 -6.82 14.81 7.99
C ILE A 341 -8.01 15.76 8.05
N LEU A 342 -8.73 15.89 6.94
CA LEU A 342 -9.97 16.67 6.84
C LEU A 342 -11.02 15.85 6.11
N LYS A 343 -12.28 15.98 6.54
CA LYS A 343 -13.44 15.32 5.96
C LYS A 343 -14.48 16.35 5.55
N GLY A 344 -15.53 15.93 4.83
CA GLY A 344 -16.64 16.82 4.50
C GLY A 344 -16.30 17.81 3.37
N GLN A 345 -15.32 17.49 2.52
CA GLN A 345 -14.86 18.37 1.46
C GLN A 345 -15.80 18.27 0.24
N TYR A 346 -16.03 19.40 -0.42
CA TYR A 346 -16.90 19.46 -1.60
C TYR A 346 -16.12 19.07 -2.86
N LEU A 347 -16.14 17.77 -3.20
CA LEU A 347 -15.43 17.18 -4.34
C LEU A 347 -14.01 17.75 -4.52
N PRO A 348 -13.08 17.49 -3.59
CA PRO A 348 -11.72 18.02 -3.64
C PRO A 348 -10.95 17.44 -4.83
N ASP A 349 -10.17 18.26 -5.55
CA ASP A 349 -9.60 17.85 -6.84
C ASP A 349 -8.08 18.09 -6.96
N GLY A 350 -7.57 19.29 -6.70
CA GLY A 350 -6.14 19.61 -6.71
C GLY A 350 -5.57 19.81 -5.31
N ILE A 351 -4.35 19.37 -5.04
CA ILE A 351 -3.63 19.61 -3.78
C ILE A 351 -2.14 19.85 -4.01
N ALA A 352 -1.54 20.74 -3.22
CA ALA A 352 -0.10 20.88 -3.13
C ALA A 352 0.33 21.26 -1.71
N VAL A 353 1.59 21.00 -1.39
CA VAL A 353 2.18 21.24 -0.07
C VAL A 353 3.40 22.14 -0.23
N HIS A 354 3.45 23.20 0.60
CA HIS A 354 4.66 23.95 0.83
C HIS A 354 5.39 23.37 2.05
N SER A 355 6.35 22.47 1.80
CA SER A 355 7.06 21.73 2.86
C SER A 355 7.71 22.62 3.93
N PRO A 356 8.40 23.73 3.58
CA PRO A 356 9.05 24.57 4.60
C PRO A 356 8.10 25.15 5.65
N SER A 357 6.88 25.53 5.26
CA SER A 357 5.87 26.02 6.19
C SER A 357 4.91 24.94 6.68
N ARG A 358 5.11 23.68 6.26
CA ARG A 358 4.22 22.53 6.50
C ARG A 358 2.74 22.88 6.28
N ARG A 359 2.46 23.60 5.18
CA ARG A 359 1.13 24.11 4.83
C ARG A 359 0.66 23.51 3.53
N MET A 360 -0.57 23.02 3.51
CA MET A 360 -1.22 22.47 2.32
C MET A 360 -2.24 23.45 1.74
N PHE A 361 -2.46 23.32 0.44
CA PHE A 361 -3.42 24.09 -0.34
C PHE A 361 -4.21 23.10 -1.19
N TRP A 362 -5.52 23.26 -1.27
CA TRP A 362 -6.35 22.39 -2.10
C TRP A 362 -7.55 23.12 -2.69
N THR A 363 -8.07 22.58 -3.79
CA THR A 363 -9.28 23.06 -4.45
C THR A 363 -10.46 22.16 -4.14
N CYS A 364 -11.65 22.76 -4.04
CA CYS A 364 -12.93 22.07 -3.95
C CYS A 364 -13.81 22.54 -5.11
N MET A 365 -14.30 21.61 -5.91
CA MET A 365 -15.04 21.92 -7.14
C MET A 365 -16.37 22.63 -6.90
N GLY A 366 -17.01 22.41 -5.75
CA GLY A 366 -18.42 22.80 -5.57
C GLY A 366 -19.33 22.02 -6.53
N VAL A 367 -20.46 22.61 -6.91
CA VAL A 367 -21.31 22.07 -7.98
C VAL A 367 -20.74 22.47 -9.33
N PRO A 368 -20.32 21.52 -10.19
CA PRO A 368 -19.80 21.85 -11.51
C PRO A 368 -20.77 22.71 -12.33
N GLY A 369 -20.24 23.80 -12.89
CA GLY A 369 -21.03 24.78 -13.65
C GLY A 369 -21.64 25.89 -12.80
N LYS A 370 -21.60 25.82 -11.47
CA LYS A 370 -21.97 26.92 -10.58
C LYS A 370 -20.73 27.58 -9.99
N SER A 371 -20.83 28.88 -9.71
CA SER A 371 -19.80 29.62 -8.98
C SER A 371 -19.79 29.27 -7.49
N GLU A 372 -19.59 28.01 -7.14
CA GLU A 372 -19.58 27.50 -5.77
C GLU A 372 -18.22 26.88 -5.40
N GLY A 373 -17.27 26.87 -6.33
CA GLY A 373 -15.91 26.39 -6.11
C GLY A 373 -15.12 27.27 -5.16
N ALA A 374 -14.15 26.64 -4.47
CA ALA A 374 -13.33 27.31 -3.48
C ALA A 374 -11.90 26.76 -3.45
N VAL A 375 -10.99 27.58 -2.92
CA VAL A 375 -9.60 27.19 -2.63
C VAL A 375 -9.35 27.39 -1.14
N TYR A 376 -8.74 26.39 -0.52
CA TYR A 376 -8.48 26.36 0.91
C TYR A 376 -7.00 26.17 1.20
N SER A 377 -6.62 26.48 2.44
CA SER A 377 -5.31 26.15 2.99
C SER A 377 -5.42 25.82 4.46
N ALA A 378 -4.56 24.93 4.94
CA ALA A 378 -4.44 24.55 6.33
C ALA A 378 -3.01 24.06 6.59
N ASN A 379 -2.64 23.93 7.86
CA ASN A 379 -1.50 23.12 8.24
C ASN A 379 -1.73 21.66 7.80
N VAL A 380 -0.64 20.93 7.54
CA VAL A 380 -0.70 19.52 7.08
C VAL A 380 -1.31 18.54 8.10
N ASP A 381 -1.57 19.00 9.32
CA ASP A 381 -2.31 18.27 10.36
C ASP A 381 -3.82 18.62 10.41
N GLY A 382 -4.28 19.52 9.54
CA GLY A 382 -5.67 19.99 9.45
C GLY A 382 -5.99 21.24 10.27
N THR A 383 -5.04 21.76 11.05
CA THR A 383 -5.25 22.98 11.85
C THR A 383 -5.06 24.26 11.01
N ASP A 384 -5.45 25.42 11.55
CA ASP A 384 -5.38 26.73 10.85
C ASP A 384 -6.05 26.75 9.46
N LEU A 385 -7.25 26.16 9.39
CA LEU A 385 -8.05 26.15 8.16
C LEU A 385 -8.44 27.58 7.73
N LYS A 386 -8.10 27.94 6.50
CA LYS A 386 -8.40 29.23 5.87
C LYS A 386 -9.01 29.02 4.48
N ILE A 387 -9.95 29.89 4.16
CA ILE A 387 -10.51 30.03 2.81
C ILE A 387 -9.64 31.03 2.06
N LEU A 388 -8.91 30.59 1.03
CA LEU A 388 -8.11 31.47 0.17
C LEU A 388 -8.97 32.15 -0.88
N VAL A 389 -9.88 31.39 -1.50
CA VAL A 389 -10.84 31.90 -2.46
C VAL A 389 -12.21 31.37 -2.07
N ALA A 390 -13.12 32.27 -1.74
CA ALA A 390 -14.45 31.93 -1.24
C ALA A 390 -15.36 31.40 -2.37
N PRO A 391 -16.32 30.52 -2.04
CA PRO A 391 -17.45 30.22 -2.92
C PRO A 391 -18.11 31.50 -3.43
N GLY A 392 -18.54 31.52 -4.69
CA GLY A 392 -19.10 32.69 -5.35
C GLY A 392 -18.12 33.41 -6.29
N ILE A 393 -16.80 33.21 -6.11
CA ILE A 393 -15.77 33.92 -6.88
C ILE A 393 -15.34 33.13 -8.13
N ILE A 394 -15.15 31.82 -7.99
CA ILE A 394 -14.68 30.92 -9.05
C ILE A 394 -15.69 29.79 -9.27
N ASN A 395 -15.64 29.14 -10.43
CA ASN A 395 -16.62 28.11 -10.80
C ASN A 395 -16.25 26.73 -10.29
N THR A 396 -15.41 26.02 -11.02
CA THR A 396 -15.04 24.62 -10.74
C THR A 396 -13.52 24.52 -10.71
N PRO A 397 -12.86 24.90 -9.61
CA PRO A 397 -11.42 24.87 -9.51
C PRO A 397 -10.89 23.43 -9.55
N LYS A 398 -9.75 23.27 -10.20
CA LYS A 398 -9.13 21.98 -10.53
C LYS A 398 -7.72 21.88 -9.94
N GLN A 399 -6.81 21.19 -10.61
CA GLN A 399 -5.43 21.01 -10.16
C GLN A 399 -4.77 22.36 -9.87
N LEU A 400 -3.80 22.34 -8.95
CA LEU A 400 -3.09 23.52 -8.49
C LEU A 400 -1.59 23.24 -8.38
N ALA A 401 -0.79 24.29 -8.53
CA ALA A 401 0.65 24.27 -8.37
C ALA A 401 1.12 25.44 -7.50
N LEU A 402 2.29 25.31 -6.89
CA LEU A 402 2.90 26.34 -6.07
C LEU A 402 4.15 26.88 -6.74
N ASP A 403 4.37 28.19 -6.64
CA ASP A 403 5.67 28.83 -6.80
C ASP A 403 6.14 29.26 -5.40
N PRO A 404 7.01 28.48 -4.73
CA PRO A 404 7.49 28.79 -3.40
C PRO A 404 8.30 30.08 -3.32
N ALA A 405 9.04 30.43 -4.38
CA ALA A 405 9.88 31.62 -4.41
C ALA A 405 9.02 32.90 -4.47
N ALA A 406 7.95 32.87 -5.26
CA ALA A 406 6.98 33.95 -5.33
C ALA A 406 5.89 33.89 -4.24
N GLN A 407 5.85 32.81 -3.44
CA GLN A 407 4.76 32.50 -2.50
C GLN A 407 3.37 32.57 -3.17
N ALA A 408 3.27 31.99 -4.36
CA ALA A 408 2.07 32.05 -5.19
C ALA A 408 1.45 30.66 -5.40
N VAL A 409 0.11 30.62 -5.38
CA VAL A 409 -0.71 29.46 -5.71
C VAL A 409 -1.31 29.68 -7.10
N TYR A 410 -1.10 28.74 -8.01
CA TYR A 410 -1.68 28.70 -9.35
C TYR A 410 -2.75 27.62 -9.38
N PHE A 411 -3.90 27.88 -9.99
CA PHE A 411 -4.95 26.87 -10.15
C PHE A 411 -5.82 27.16 -11.38
N CYS A 412 -6.34 26.09 -11.98
CA CYS A 412 -7.28 26.20 -13.10
C CYS A 412 -8.73 26.24 -12.60
N ASP A 413 -9.60 26.87 -13.37
CA ASP A 413 -11.05 26.84 -13.22
C ASP A 413 -11.66 26.28 -14.50
N ARG A 414 -12.26 25.08 -14.41
CA ARG A 414 -12.69 24.31 -15.56
C ARG A 414 -13.82 25.01 -16.30
N GLU A 415 -15.00 25.09 -15.69
CA GLU A 415 -16.16 25.76 -16.28
C GLU A 415 -15.99 27.28 -16.36
N GLY A 416 -15.16 27.87 -15.49
CA GLY A 416 -14.76 29.28 -15.61
C GLY A 416 -13.79 29.55 -16.77
N CYS A 417 -13.20 28.51 -17.38
CA CYS A 417 -12.28 28.57 -18.51
C CYS A 417 -11.09 29.53 -18.26
N ARG A 418 -10.54 29.50 -17.04
CA ARG A 418 -9.51 30.44 -16.58
C ARG A 418 -8.36 29.73 -15.88
N VAL A 419 -7.20 30.39 -15.87
CA VAL A 419 -6.07 30.07 -15.00
C VAL A 419 -5.88 31.25 -14.04
N TYR A 420 -5.80 30.97 -12.75
CA TYR A 420 -5.66 31.96 -11.70
C TYR A 420 -4.31 31.87 -11.00
N ARG A 421 -3.93 32.98 -10.35
CA ARG A 421 -2.86 33.05 -9.37
C ARG A 421 -3.31 33.87 -8.17
N CYS A 422 -2.93 33.46 -6.97
CA CYS A 422 -3.03 34.30 -5.76
C CYS A 422 -1.82 34.06 -4.84
N ALA A 423 -1.64 34.92 -3.84
CA ALA A 423 -0.63 34.71 -2.80
C ALA A 423 -1.05 33.58 -1.83
N PHE A 424 -0.11 33.05 -1.05
CA PHE A 424 -0.38 32.00 -0.04
C PHE A 424 -1.39 32.39 1.06
N ASP A 425 -1.68 33.67 1.23
CA ASP A 425 -2.72 34.18 2.14
C ASP A 425 -4.06 34.45 1.43
N GLY A 426 -4.15 34.22 0.13
CA GLY A 426 -5.33 34.46 -0.71
C GLY A 426 -5.42 35.88 -1.27
N SER A 427 -4.50 36.78 -0.91
CA SER A 427 -4.45 38.13 -1.48
C SER A 427 -4.03 38.10 -2.95
N ASN A 428 -4.26 39.22 -3.65
CA ASN A 428 -3.85 39.43 -5.04
C ASN A 428 -4.34 38.32 -6.00
N LEU A 429 -5.60 37.91 -5.85
CA LEU A 429 -6.21 36.99 -6.81
C LEU A 429 -6.27 37.64 -8.20
N GLU A 430 -5.60 37.02 -9.15
CA GLU A 430 -5.39 37.50 -10.51
C GLU A 430 -5.77 36.40 -11.51
N ILE A 431 -6.39 36.81 -12.62
CA ILE A 431 -6.62 35.95 -13.78
C ILE A 431 -5.40 36.05 -14.68
N LEU A 432 -4.73 34.93 -14.96
CA LEU A 432 -3.57 34.86 -15.86
C LEU A 432 -3.98 34.57 -17.31
N ILE A 433 -5.02 33.74 -17.46
CA ILE A 433 -5.60 33.36 -18.74
C ILE A 433 -7.12 33.45 -18.60
N ASP A 434 -7.78 34.21 -19.49
CA ASP A 434 -9.24 34.23 -19.58
C ASP A 434 -9.72 33.77 -20.95
N ARG A 435 -10.35 32.59 -20.99
CA ARG A 435 -10.98 32.05 -22.19
C ARG A 435 -12.49 31.89 -22.02
N TYR A 436 -13.06 32.48 -20.99
CA TYR A 436 -14.50 32.44 -20.77
C TYR A 436 -15.24 33.09 -21.94
N ARG A 437 -16.37 32.49 -22.30
CA ARG A 437 -17.32 33.03 -23.26
C ARG A 437 -18.70 32.87 -22.67
N GLN A 438 -19.55 33.86 -22.90
CA GLN A 438 -20.94 33.82 -22.45
C GLN A 438 -21.74 32.86 -23.34
N ASP A 439 -22.63 32.09 -22.72
CA ASP A 439 -23.58 31.15 -23.35
C ASP A 439 -22.99 30.23 -24.43
N PRO A 440 -21.87 29.52 -24.15
CA PRO A 440 -21.32 28.58 -25.11
C PRO A 440 -22.19 27.33 -25.20
N THR A 441 -22.20 26.67 -26.35
CA THR A 441 -22.72 25.30 -26.41
C THR A 441 -21.86 24.38 -25.52
N PRO A 442 -22.41 23.28 -25.00
CA PRO A 442 -21.64 22.34 -24.17
C PRO A 442 -20.37 21.83 -24.86
N GLU A 443 -20.45 21.61 -26.16
CA GLU A 443 -19.31 21.21 -26.98
C GLU A 443 -18.24 22.30 -27.00
N GLU A 444 -18.58 23.54 -27.37
CA GLU A 444 -17.63 24.67 -27.41
C GLU A 444 -17.00 24.94 -26.04
N ALA A 445 -17.77 24.81 -24.95
CA ALA A 445 -17.28 24.95 -23.59
C ALA A 445 -16.18 23.92 -23.28
N SER A 446 -16.39 22.67 -23.71
CA SER A 446 -15.46 21.57 -23.41
C SER A 446 -14.06 21.76 -23.97
N TYR A 447 -13.92 22.47 -25.10
CA TYR A 447 -12.63 22.82 -25.67
C TYR A 447 -11.86 23.86 -24.84
N ARG A 448 -12.52 24.64 -23.98
CA ARG A 448 -11.89 25.75 -23.23
C ARG A 448 -11.65 25.43 -21.75
N TRP A 449 -12.11 24.27 -21.30
CA TRP A 449 -11.97 23.78 -19.94
C TRP A 449 -10.51 23.58 -19.54
N CYS A 450 -10.02 24.47 -18.68
CA CYS A 450 -8.68 24.41 -18.09
C CYS A 450 -8.71 23.47 -16.86
N VAL A 451 -7.74 22.55 -16.74
CA VAL A 451 -7.80 21.51 -15.69
C VAL A 451 -6.50 21.43 -14.90
N GLY A 452 -5.43 20.94 -15.51
CA GLY A 452 -4.09 20.84 -14.94
C GLY A 452 -3.35 22.18 -14.96
N VAL A 453 -2.45 22.41 -14.02
CA VAL A 453 -1.49 23.53 -14.08
C VAL A 453 -0.14 23.14 -13.49
N ALA A 454 0.94 23.56 -14.13
CA ALA A 454 2.30 23.47 -13.59
C ALA A 454 3.05 24.78 -13.82
N VAL A 455 4.01 25.08 -12.97
CA VAL A 455 4.84 26.30 -13.06
C VAL A 455 6.32 25.91 -13.09
N SER A 456 7.09 26.57 -13.95
CA SER A 456 8.54 26.43 -14.10
C SER A 456 9.18 27.81 -14.00
N PRO A 457 9.46 28.31 -12.79
CA PRO A 457 10.09 29.61 -12.59
C PRO A 457 11.46 29.71 -13.26
N SER A 458 12.26 28.63 -13.31
CA SER A 458 13.57 28.65 -13.97
C SER A 458 13.49 28.91 -15.47
N GLN A 459 12.40 28.52 -16.12
CA GLN A 459 12.13 28.75 -17.53
C GLN A 459 11.23 29.99 -17.75
N GLY A 460 10.75 30.62 -16.67
CA GLY A 460 9.83 31.76 -16.74
C GLY A 460 8.44 31.40 -17.32
N LYS A 461 8.05 30.12 -17.27
CA LYS A 461 6.82 29.61 -17.90
C LYS A 461 5.85 29.02 -16.89
N PHE A 462 4.57 29.04 -17.24
CA PHE A 462 3.58 28.13 -16.67
C PHE A 462 2.85 27.40 -17.81
N TYR A 463 2.29 26.24 -17.46
CA TYR A 463 1.68 25.30 -18.38
C TYR A 463 0.31 24.91 -17.86
N TRP A 464 -0.65 24.65 -18.76
CA TRP A 464 -1.96 24.13 -18.36
C TRP A 464 -2.53 23.17 -19.40
N THR A 465 -3.34 22.22 -18.94
CA THR A 465 -4.12 21.35 -19.84
C THR A 465 -5.46 21.98 -20.20
N GLN A 466 -5.91 21.74 -21.42
CA GLN A 466 -7.30 21.87 -21.81
C GLN A 466 -7.83 20.50 -22.22
N LYS A 467 -8.79 19.97 -21.45
CA LYS A 467 -9.13 18.55 -21.53
C LYS A 467 -9.90 18.16 -22.80
N GLY A 468 -10.71 19.06 -23.35
CA GLY A 468 -11.61 18.76 -24.47
C GLY A 468 -12.86 17.95 -24.09
N PRO A 469 -13.65 17.50 -25.08
CA PRO A 469 -14.70 16.50 -24.89
C PRO A 469 -14.14 15.24 -24.24
N SER A 470 -14.93 14.56 -23.41
CA SER A 470 -14.41 13.38 -22.70
C SER A 470 -14.01 12.29 -23.68
N LYS A 471 -12.77 11.81 -23.54
CA LYS A 471 -12.15 10.80 -24.42
C LYS A 471 -12.24 11.16 -25.91
N GLY A 472 -12.32 12.46 -26.22
CA GLY A 472 -12.61 12.97 -27.56
C GLY A 472 -11.39 13.11 -28.46
N GLY A 473 -10.17 12.95 -27.94
CA GLY A 473 -8.96 13.11 -28.75
C GLY A 473 -8.70 14.56 -29.19
N HIS A 474 -9.27 15.52 -28.47
CA HIS A 474 -9.14 16.96 -28.76
C HIS A 474 -8.50 17.75 -27.61
N GLY A 475 -7.86 17.02 -26.69
CA GLY A 475 -7.11 17.57 -25.59
C GLY A 475 -5.87 18.32 -26.04
N ARG A 476 -5.47 19.33 -25.26
CA ARG A 476 -4.34 20.20 -25.57
C ARG A 476 -3.55 20.55 -24.33
N ILE A 477 -2.28 20.91 -24.52
CA ILE A 477 -1.44 21.52 -23.49
C ILE A 477 -0.93 22.84 -24.03
N PHE A 478 -1.01 23.88 -23.20
CA PHE A 478 -0.55 25.22 -23.51
C PHE A 478 0.55 25.67 -22.55
N CYS A 479 1.29 26.69 -22.96
CA CYS A 479 2.19 27.44 -22.07
C CYS A 479 2.09 28.95 -22.33
N ALA A 480 2.50 29.74 -21.34
CA ALA A 480 2.69 31.19 -21.44
C ALA A 480 3.77 31.65 -20.44
N ASN A 481 4.24 32.90 -20.56
CA ASN A 481 5.19 33.45 -19.59
C ASN A 481 4.51 33.73 -18.25
N ILE A 482 5.20 33.47 -17.13
CA ILE A 482 4.72 33.80 -15.78
C ILE A 482 4.41 35.30 -15.65
N VAL A 483 5.24 36.14 -16.29
CA VAL A 483 5.03 37.59 -16.37
C VAL A 483 4.20 37.88 -17.61
N THR A 484 3.06 38.55 -17.42
CA THR A 484 2.25 39.06 -18.51
C THR A 484 3.03 40.07 -19.35
N PRO A 485 3.12 39.92 -20.68
CA PRO A 485 3.75 40.92 -21.53
C PRO A 485 3.10 42.29 -21.32
N THR A 486 3.94 43.34 -21.30
CA THR A 486 3.50 44.71 -21.02
C THR A 486 2.37 45.14 -21.95
N GLY A 487 1.27 45.64 -21.38
CA GLY A 487 0.11 46.15 -22.13
C GLY A 487 -0.86 45.09 -22.64
N GLN A 488 -0.64 43.81 -22.33
CA GLN A 488 -1.55 42.73 -22.71
C GLN A 488 -2.47 42.32 -21.54
N SER A 489 -3.67 41.86 -21.88
CA SER A 489 -4.67 41.36 -20.93
C SER A 489 -4.74 39.82 -20.95
N PRO A 490 -5.27 39.18 -19.89
CA PRO A 490 -5.36 37.72 -19.77
C PRO A 490 -6.11 37.00 -20.91
N ASP A 491 -7.00 37.69 -21.62
CA ASP A 491 -7.77 37.17 -22.75
C ASP A 491 -7.10 37.40 -24.11
N ALA A 492 -6.06 38.24 -24.17
CA ALA A 492 -5.42 38.69 -25.40
C ALA A 492 -3.89 38.69 -25.28
N ARG A 493 -3.35 37.57 -24.81
CA ARG A 493 -1.90 37.34 -24.69
C ARG A 493 -1.33 36.72 -25.96
N ASP A 494 -0.28 37.32 -26.53
CA ASP A 494 0.40 36.81 -27.72
C ASP A 494 1.44 35.71 -27.42
N ASP A 495 1.86 35.61 -26.16
CA ASP A 495 2.84 34.64 -25.69
C ASP A 495 2.23 33.26 -25.34
N VAL A 496 0.91 33.11 -25.50
CA VAL A 496 0.18 31.86 -25.31
C VAL A 496 0.45 30.92 -26.48
N GLN A 497 1.01 29.76 -26.21
CA GLN A 497 1.37 28.77 -27.22
C GLN A 497 0.73 27.42 -26.92
N CYS A 498 0.08 26.82 -27.92
CA CYS A 498 -0.36 25.43 -27.88
C CYS A 498 0.85 24.53 -28.18
N ILE A 499 1.35 23.85 -27.16
CA ILE A 499 2.57 23.04 -27.28
C ILE A 499 2.29 21.58 -27.64
N LEU A 500 1.10 21.08 -27.33
CA LEU A 500 0.57 19.80 -27.81
C LEU A 500 -0.93 19.89 -28.07
N SER A 501 -1.39 19.11 -29.05
CA SER A 501 -2.79 18.95 -29.44
C SER A 501 -3.12 17.48 -29.70
N ASP A 502 -4.41 17.22 -29.92
CA ASP A 502 -4.95 15.91 -30.30
C ASP A 502 -4.67 14.82 -29.24
N LEU A 503 -4.61 15.25 -27.97
CA LEU A 503 -4.46 14.37 -26.83
C LEU A 503 -5.81 13.74 -26.45
N PRO A 504 -5.83 12.52 -25.89
CA PRO A 504 -7.06 11.86 -25.47
C PRO A 504 -7.96 12.73 -24.57
N GLU A 505 -7.47 13.11 -23.40
CA GLU A 505 -8.11 13.98 -22.41
C GLU A 505 -7.08 14.30 -21.29
N PRO A 506 -6.17 15.28 -21.50
CA PRO A 506 -5.06 15.54 -20.58
C PRO A 506 -5.60 16.22 -19.33
N ILE A 507 -5.22 15.71 -18.15
CA ILE A 507 -5.75 16.13 -16.86
C ILE A 507 -4.72 16.91 -16.06
N ASP A 508 -3.84 16.23 -15.34
CA ASP A 508 -2.85 16.86 -14.46
C ASP A 508 -1.49 16.90 -15.14
N LEU A 509 -0.65 17.86 -14.76
CA LEU A 509 0.71 17.99 -15.26
C LEU A 509 1.66 18.48 -14.18
N ASP A 510 2.93 18.13 -14.31
CA ASP A 510 4.00 18.62 -13.44
C ASP A 510 5.30 18.74 -14.24
N VAL A 511 6.17 19.66 -13.84
CA VAL A 511 7.42 19.95 -14.55
C VAL A 511 8.62 19.57 -13.69
N HIS A 512 9.46 18.68 -14.23
CA HIS A 512 10.76 18.39 -13.65
C HIS A 512 11.79 19.39 -14.16
N GLU A 513 11.88 20.57 -13.52
CA GLU A 513 12.78 21.66 -13.94
C GLU A 513 14.24 21.24 -14.15
N PRO A 514 14.88 20.43 -13.27
CA PRO A 514 16.29 20.06 -13.45
C PRO A 514 16.56 19.32 -14.76
N SER A 515 15.60 18.49 -15.20
CA SER A 515 15.73 17.76 -16.46
C SER A 515 15.00 18.45 -17.62
N ARG A 516 14.25 19.54 -17.37
CA ARG A 516 13.37 20.22 -18.33
C ARG A 516 12.42 19.23 -18.99
N THR A 517 11.74 18.42 -18.19
CA THR A 517 10.76 17.45 -18.69
C THR A 517 9.38 17.81 -18.15
N LEU A 518 8.41 17.91 -19.05
CA LEU A 518 7.00 18.06 -18.72
C LEU A 518 6.34 16.68 -18.71
N TYR A 519 5.65 16.36 -17.62
CA TYR A 519 4.90 15.13 -17.42
C TYR A 519 3.41 15.44 -17.32
N TRP A 520 2.55 14.54 -17.80
CA TRP A 520 1.10 14.68 -17.64
C TRP A 520 0.36 13.35 -17.66
N THR A 521 -0.81 13.34 -17.04
CA THR A 521 -1.79 12.25 -17.11
C THR A 521 -2.80 12.50 -18.22
N ASP A 522 -3.18 11.43 -18.91
CA ASP A 522 -4.26 11.46 -19.91
C ASP A 522 -5.36 10.47 -19.50
N ARG A 523 -6.61 10.96 -19.47
CA ARG A 523 -7.81 10.12 -19.44
C ARG A 523 -8.17 9.71 -20.86
N GLY A 524 -8.73 8.52 -21.03
CA GLY A 524 -9.13 8.05 -22.36
C GLY A 524 -9.11 6.54 -22.48
N GLU A 525 -9.56 6.05 -23.62
CA GLU A 525 -9.61 4.61 -23.89
C GLU A 525 -8.25 4.06 -24.32
N LEU A 526 -8.05 2.78 -24.01
CA LEU A 526 -6.94 2.01 -24.58
C LEU A 526 -7.05 2.00 -26.12
N PRO A 527 -5.93 2.09 -26.86
CA PRO A 527 -4.56 1.97 -26.36
C PRO A 527 -3.87 3.30 -26.02
N TRP A 528 -4.54 4.45 -26.08
CA TRP A 528 -3.86 5.76 -26.01
C TRP A 528 -4.11 6.56 -24.73
N GLY A 529 -5.28 6.42 -24.10
CA GLY A 529 -5.57 7.05 -22.81
C GLY A 529 -5.19 6.19 -21.61
N ASN A 530 -5.54 6.67 -20.42
CA ASN A 530 -5.19 6.04 -19.14
C ASN A 530 -3.69 5.80 -19.01
N SER A 531 -2.95 6.88 -19.27
CA SER A 531 -1.51 6.88 -19.45
C SER A 531 -0.84 8.02 -18.69
N LEU A 532 0.44 7.81 -18.40
CA LEU A 532 1.39 8.84 -18.01
C LEU A 532 2.34 9.07 -19.19
N ASN A 533 2.51 10.34 -19.54
CA ASN A 533 3.26 10.78 -20.70
C ASN A 533 4.31 11.82 -20.31
N ARG A 534 5.33 11.99 -21.15
CA ARG A 534 6.35 13.02 -20.98
C ARG A 534 6.83 13.61 -22.30
N MET A 535 7.36 14.83 -22.23
CA MET A 535 8.11 15.47 -23.31
C MET A 535 9.29 16.28 -22.76
N ARG A 536 10.33 16.46 -23.58
CA ARG A 536 11.49 17.29 -23.24
C ARG A 536 11.27 18.74 -23.68
N LEU A 537 11.71 19.67 -22.86
CA LEU A 537 11.63 21.11 -23.08
C LEU A 537 13.02 21.71 -23.31
N GLY A 538 13.08 22.76 -24.12
CA GLY A 538 14.24 23.61 -24.31
C GLY A 538 14.47 24.56 -23.12
N GLU A 539 15.52 25.38 -23.21
CA GLU A 539 15.80 26.44 -22.22
C GLU A 539 14.68 27.48 -22.16
N ASP A 540 14.02 27.72 -23.29
CA ASP A 540 12.88 28.63 -23.45
C ASP A 540 11.56 28.06 -22.92
N GLY A 541 11.55 26.81 -22.45
CA GLY A 541 10.35 26.14 -21.98
C GLY A 541 9.42 25.61 -23.08
N LEU A 542 9.87 25.58 -24.33
CA LEU A 542 9.11 25.03 -25.45
C LEU A 542 9.54 23.58 -25.75
N PRO A 543 8.66 22.75 -26.36
CA PRO A 543 9.00 21.36 -26.69
C PRO A 543 10.19 21.27 -27.64
N LEU A 544 11.10 20.34 -27.35
CA LEU A 544 12.18 20.00 -28.28
C LEU A 544 11.64 19.15 -29.45
N PRO A 545 12.23 19.26 -30.66
CA PRO A 545 11.92 18.37 -31.76
C PRO A 545 12.14 16.90 -31.39
N THR A 546 11.28 16.03 -31.89
CA THR A 546 11.39 14.57 -31.70
C THR A 546 10.97 13.85 -32.98
N ASP A 547 11.61 12.71 -33.24
CA ASP A 547 11.26 11.82 -34.34
C ASP A 547 10.00 10.98 -34.04
N SER A 548 9.49 11.04 -32.81
CA SER A 548 8.22 10.40 -32.43
C SER A 548 7.07 11.02 -33.23
N SER A 549 6.29 10.17 -33.90
CA SER A 549 5.08 10.59 -34.62
C SER A 549 4.03 11.26 -33.71
N ARG A 550 4.10 11.01 -32.39
CA ARG A 550 3.21 11.62 -31.39
C ARG A 550 3.72 12.92 -30.82
N LYS A 551 4.98 13.28 -31.07
CA LYS A 551 5.68 14.42 -30.44
C LYS A 551 5.95 14.26 -28.93
N TYR A 552 5.63 13.10 -28.36
CA TYR A 552 5.88 12.78 -26.95
C TYR A 552 6.09 11.28 -26.72
N GLU A 553 6.50 10.93 -25.49
CA GLU A 553 6.70 9.57 -25.02
C GLU A 553 5.62 9.16 -24.02
N MET A 554 5.03 7.99 -24.23
CA MET A 554 4.10 7.39 -23.28
C MET A 554 4.87 6.38 -22.43
N ILE A 555 5.03 6.69 -21.14
CA ILE A 555 5.96 5.99 -20.25
C ILE A 555 5.26 5.03 -19.28
N THR A 556 3.96 5.21 -19.03
CA THR A 556 3.18 4.29 -18.20
C THR A 556 1.75 4.20 -18.74
N ARG A 557 1.14 3.02 -18.61
CA ARG A 557 -0.22 2.68 -19.09
C ARG A 557 -0.99 1.91 -18.03
N ASN A 558 -2.24 1.54 -18.32
CA ASN A 558 -3.09 0.71 -17.47
C ASN A 558 -3.36 1.39 -16.12
N LEU A 559 -3.79 2.65 -16.18
CA LEU A 559 -4.41 3.39 -15.09
C LEU A 559 -5.95 3.32 -15.24
N ASN A 560 -6.72 3.61 -14.20
CA ASN A 560 -8.18 3.55 -14.24
C ASN A 560 -8.80 4.94 -14.11
N GLU A 561 -8.87 5.69 -15.22
CA GLU A 561 -9.23 7.12 -15.26
C GLU A 561 -8.21 7.96 -14.47
N ALA A 562 -6.99 8.04 -15.01
CA ALA A 562 -5.86 8.74 -14.39
C ALA A 562 -6.18 10.22 -14.10
N ILE A 563 -5.86 10.70 -12.90
CA ILE A 563 -6.01 12.12 -12.54
C ILE A 563 -4.70 12.66 -12.02
N GLY A 564 -4.40 12.45 -10.73
CA GLY A 564 -3.36 13.19 -10.04
C GLY A 564 -1.98 12.72 -10.42
N LEU A 565 -1.05 13.68 -10.46
CA LEU A 565 0.35 13.49 -10.76
C LEU A 565 1.20 14.32 -9.82
N LYS A 566 2.21 13.70 -9.20
CA LYS A 566 3.23 14.46 -8.48
C LYS A 566 4.62 13.88 -8.65
N LEU A 567 5.57 14.75 -8.98
CA LEU A 567 6.98 14.38 -9.11
C LEU A 567 7.67 14.40 -7.74
N ASP A 568 8.37 13.30 -7.44
CA ASP A 568 9.36 13.22 -6.39
C ASP A 568 10.75 13.49 -6.99
N THR A 569 11.13 14.77 -7.04
CA THR A 569 12.44 15.22 -7.52
C THR A 569 13.60 14.72 -6.65
N VAL A 570 13.29 14.34 -5.42
CA VAL A 570 14.27 13.85 -4.47
C VAL A 570 14.57 12.39 -4.85
N ASN A 571 13.62 11.46 -4.68
CA ASN A 571 13.86 10.04 -4.94
C ASN A 571 13.71 9.61 -6.41
N SER A 572 13.45 10.54 -7.32
CA SER A 572 13.29 10.25 -8.76
C SER A 572 12.11 9.31 -9.05
N HIS A 573 11.00 9.54 -8.35
CA HIS A 573 9.74 8.83 -8.57
C HIS A 573 8.65 9.77 -9.12
N ILE A 574 7.61 9.15 -9.64
CA ILE A 574 6.35 9.76 -10.02
C ILE A 574 5.24 9.06 -9.25
N TYR A 575 4.42 9.84 -8.55
CA TYR A 575 3.24 9.35 -7.87
C TYR A 575 2.00 9.69 -8.68
N LEU A 576 1.10 8.72 -8.80
CA LEU A 576 -0.11 8.82 -9.63
C LEU A 576 -1.33 8.36 -8.85
N THR A 577 -2.48 8.93 -9.18
CA THR A 577 -3.79 8.53 -8.65
C THR A 577 -4.81 8.38 -9.77
N ASP A 578 -5.84 7.58 -9.50
CA ASP A 578 -6.92 7.38 -10.46
C ASP A 578 -8.30 7.27 -9.77
N LEU A 579 -9.37 7.50 -10.56
CA LEU A 579 -10.74 7.41 -10.05
C LEU A 579 -11.16 5.97 -9.73
N GLY A 580 -10.40 4.97 -10.17
CA GLY A 580 -10.55 3.58 -9.78
C GLY A 580 -10.02 3.27 -8.37
N GLY A 581 -9.70 4.31 -7.57
CA GLY A 581 -9.31 4.15 -6.17
C GLY A 581 -7.89 3.62 -6.00
N SER A 582 -7.02 3.79 -7.00
CA SER A 582 -5.64 3.34 -6.92
C SER A 582 -4.63 4.49 -6.78
N ILE A 583 -3.53 4.20 -6.07
CA ILE A 583 -2.35 5.05 -5.96
C ILE A 583 -1.16 4.25 -6.46
N TYR A 584 -0.38 4.84 -7.36
CA TYR A 584 0.77 4.20 -7.98
C TYR A 584 2.04 5.01 -7.75
N ARG A 585 3.16 4.32 -7.89
CA ARG A 585 4.50 4.89 -7.99
C ARG A 585 5.22 4.27 -9.17
N CYS A 586 5.97 5.05 -9.93
CA CYS A 586 6.93 4.56 -10.92
C CYS A 586 8.17 5.46 -10.93
N ASP A 587 9.21 5.05 -11.64
CA ASP A 587 10.41 5.87 -11.85
C ASP A 587 10.11 7.02 -12.83
N LEU A 588 11.00 8.01 -12.93
CA LEU A 588 10.86 9.14 -13.87
C LEU A 588 10.78 8.74 -15.35
N ASP A 589 11.14 7.51 -15.69
CA ASP A 589 10.99 6.92 -17.03
C ASP A 589 9.78 6.00 -17.18
N GLY A 590 8.95 5.90 -16.14
CA GLY A 590 7.74 5.09 -16.09
C GLY A 590 7.98 3.60 -15.86
N THR A 591 9.23 3.16 -15.68
CA THR A 591 9.55 1.78 -15.28
C THR A 591 9.24 1.55 -13.80
N HIS A 592 9.34 0.29 -13.36
CA HIS A 592 9.06 -0.13 -11.98
C HIS A 592 7.71 0.35 -11.42
N LYS A 593 6.68 0.44 -12.28
CA LYS A 593 5.35 0.84 -11.84
C LYS A 593 4.78 -0.15 -10.82
N GLU A 594 4.57 0.35 -9.63
CA GLU A 594 3.99 -0.34 -8.49
C GLU A 594 2.62 0.29 -8.14
N LYS A 595 1.65 -0.54 -7.79
CA LYS A 595 0.42 -0.08 -7.15
C LYS A 595 0.64 -0.09 -5.64
N LEU A 596 0.83 1.09 -5.06
CA LEU A 596 1.03 1.26 -3.62
C LEU A 596 -0.24 0.98 -2.82
N ARG A 597 -1.40 1.33 -3.38
CA ARG A 597 -2.71 1.14 -2.75
C ARG A 597 -3.82 0.98 -3.79
N SER A 598 -4.83 0.19 -3.44
CA SER A 598 -6.12 0.10 -4.13
C SER A 598 -7.22 0.06 -3.07
N ASP A 599 -8.28 0.85 -3.25
CA ASP A 599 -9.47 0.84 -2.41
C ASP A 599 -10.69 1.09 -3.29
N ASP A 600 -11.47 0.04 -3.56
CA ASP A 600 -12.63 0.09 -4.46
C ASP A 600 -13.75 1.00 -3.94
N ASN A 601 -13.68 1.43 -2.67
CA ASN A 601 -14.62 2.37 -2.07
C ASN A 601 -14.12 3.83 -2.11
N ARG A 602 -13.10 4.13 -2.92
CA ARG A 602 -12.50 5.47 -3.02
C ARG A 602 -12.37 5.88 -4.48
N ALA A 603 -12.36 7.19 -4.73
CA ALA A 603 -12.06 7.76 -6.04
C ALA A 603 -11.01 8.86 -5.86
N PHE A 604 -9.76 8.53 -6.11
CA PHE A 604 -8.65 9.44 -5.81
C PHE A 604 -8.45 10.49 -6.92
N SER A 605 -8.22 11.74 -6.49
CA SER A 605 -7.89 12.88 -7.35
C SER A 605 -6.48 13.39 -6.99
N GLY A 606 -6.29 14.65 -6.62
CA GLY A 606 -4.98 15.25 -6.41
C GLY A 606 -4.09 14.52 -5.41
N ILE A 607 -2.78 14.60 -5.65
CA ILE A 607 -1.75 13.98 -4.83
C ILE A 607 -0.60 14.97 -4.58
N ALA A 608 -0.08 15.00 -3.36
CA ALA A 608 1.05 15.82 -2.95
C ALA A 608 2.00 15.04 -2.04
N LEU A 609 3.27 15.45 -2.03
CA LEU A 609 4.32 14.85 -1.20
C LEU A 609 4.64 15.75 -0.02
N LEU A 610 4.71 15.15 1.16
CA LEU A 610 5.02 15.78 2.43
C LEU A 610 6.34 15.24 2.95
N TRP A 611 7.39 16.04 2.81
CA TRP A 611 8.70 15.73 3.36
C TRP A 611 8.75 16.06 4.85
N PRO A 612 9.44 15.25 5.68
CA PRO A 612 9.59 15.52 7.10
C PRO A 612 10.31 16.84 7.39
#